data_AF-A0A2G9ZX93-F1
#
_entry.id   AF-A0A2G9ZX93-F1
#
_cell.length_a   1.000
_cell.length_b   1.000
_cell.length_c   1.000
_cell.angle_alpha   90.00
_cell.angle_beta   90.00
_cell.angle_gamma   90.00
#
_symmetry.space_group_name_H-M   'P 1'
#
loop_
_entity.id
_entity.type
_entity.pdbx_description
1 polymer ?
#
loop_
_entity_poly.entity_id
_entity_poly.type
_entity_poly.pdbx_seq_one_letter_code
_entity_poly.pdbx_strand_id
1 'polypeptide(L)'
;MKANCWICNPICGGRPMKGYFGKFLKIDLTSGQTDELTIKDDDLKTYVGGSTLAARLIYDYVKPGMDPPAPENPIVFATGPFTGSNVPMVSRAAICGISPGTGLWGEATTGGKFPMRLKGTGFDGILITGKAKKPVYVYVKDGTAEIRNASHLWGTGDIYTTQEKIKTEVDDKASIACIGEGGERLIHYANIINDEGRAAGRCGMGALMGSKNLKALVVSGNRKTPISDPEKLKQTIAQARDSIQSNA
;
A
#
# COMPACT_ATOMS: atom_id res chain seq x y z
N MET A 1 -28.02 -34.17 -2.91
CA MET A 1 -26.75 -34.31 -2.17
C MET A 1 -26.05 -32.96 -2.17
N LYS A 2 -26.14 -32.21 -1.07
CA LYS A 2 -25.40 -30.95 -0.86
C LYS A 2 -24.23 -31.28 0.04
N ALA A 3 -23.00 -31.17 -0.46
CA ALA A 3 -21.81 -31.34 0.35
C ALA A 3 -21.48 -30.02 1.04
N ASN A 4 -21.72 -29.97 2.35
CA ASN A 4 -21.07 -29.07 3.27
C ASN A 4 -19.57 -29.43 3.32
N CYS A 5 -18.68 -28.45 3.23
CA CYS A 5 -17.36 -28.58 3.82
C CYS A 5 -16.97 -27.23 4.45
N TRP A 6 -17.50 -27.03 5.65
CA TRP A 6 -16.94 -26.14 6.66
C TRP A 6 -15.80 -26.92 7.32
N ILE A 7 -14.55 -26.56 7.01
CA ILE A 7 -13.43 -27.00 7.84
C ILE A 7 -13.29 -25.99 8.97
N CYS A 8 -13.88 -26.37 10.10
CA CYS A 8 -13.61 -25.82 11.42
C CYS A 8 -12.15 -26.07 11.79
N ASN A 9 -11.45 -25.02 12.20
CA ASN A 9 -10.41 -25.11 13.20
C ASN A 9 -10.79 -24.18 14.36
N PRO A 10 -11.30 -24.69 15.50
CA PRO A 10 -11.73 -23.87 16.62
C PRO A 10 -10.60 -23.76 17.65
N ILE A 11 -9.57 -22.96 17.34
CA ILE A 11 -8.57 -22.53 18.32
C ILE A 11 -8.29 -21.03 18.09
N CYS A 12 -8.92 -20.18 18.92
CA CYS A 12 -8.56 -18.78 19.16
C CYS A 12 -8.79 -17.69 18.07
N GLY A 13 -9.79 -17.81 17.19
CA GLY A 13 -10.10 -16.76 16.19
C GLY A 13 -11.43 -16.06 16.41
N GLY A 14 -11.43 -14.83 16.94
CA GLY A 14 -12.61 -13.94 16.89
C GLY A 14 -13.06 -13.71 15.44
N ARG A 15 -14.33 -13.32 15.24
CA ARG A 15 -14.78 -12.87 13.90
C ARG A 15 -13.86 -11.73 13.44
N PRO A 16 -13.28 -11.79 12.23
CA PRO A 16 -12.33 -10.79 11.78
C PRO A 16 -12.93 -9.39 11.85
N MET A 17 -12.14 -8.42 12.32
CA MET A 17 -12.59 -7.06 12.49
C MET A 17 -13.12 -6.47 11.18
N LYS A 18 -14.38 -6.06 11.19
CA LYS A 18 -15.03 -5.46 10.02
C LYS A 18 -14.39 -4.10 9.69
N GLY A 19 -14.35 -3.75 8.40
CA GLY A 19 -13.56 -2.64 7.86
C GLY A 19 -12.14 -3.04 7.42
N TYR A 20 -11.66 -4.21 7.82
CA TYR A 20 -10.32 -4.72 7.51
C TYR A 20 -10.38 -6.05 6.76
N PHE A 21 -9.29 -6.38 6.08
CA PHE A 21 -8.98 -7.76 5.73
C PHE A 21 -8.19 -8.47 6.85
N GLY A 22 -7.58 -7.70 7.75
CA GLY A 22 -6.80 -8.19 8.89
C GLY A 22 -5.42 -8.69 8.51
N LYS A 23 -4.89 -8.29 7.35
CA LYS A 23 -3.60 -8.78 6.85
C LYS A 23 -2.89 -7.85 5.88
N PHE A 24 -1.57 -7.95 5.87
CA PHE A 24 -0.67 -7.29 4.94
C PHE A 24 0.02 -8.33 4.05
N LEU A 25 0.37 -7.95 2.83
CA LEU A 25 1.28 -8.74 2.01
C LEU A 25 2.72 -8.29 2.30
N LYS A 26 3.56 -9.22 2.72
CA LYS A 26 4.99 -8.99 2.94
C LYS A 26 5.76 -9.46 1.70
N ILE A 27 6.68 -8.64 1.22
CA ILE A 27 7.53 -8.95 0.07
C ILE A 27 8.99 -8.66 0.44
N ASP A 28 9.87 -9.63 0.23
CA ASP A 28 11.32 -9.45 0.29
C ASP A 28 11.90 -9.47 -1.12
N LEU A 29 12.39 -8.33 -1.59
CA LEU A 29 12.95 -8.18 -2.93
C LEU A 29 14.32 -8.84 -3.10
N THR A 30 15.02 -9.14 -2.00
CA THR A 30 16.32 -9.82 -2.05
C THR A 30 16.13 -11.31 -2.37
N SER A 31 15.22 -11.98 -1.63
CA SER A 31 14.92 -13.40 -1.83
C SER A 31 13.86 -13.65 -2.90
N GLY A 32 13.03 -12.64 -3.19
CA GLY A 32 11.86 -12.76 -4.05
C GLY A 32 10.65 -13.43 -3.39
N GLN A 33 10.70 -13.67 -2.07
CA GLN A 33 9.62 -14.34 -1.34
C GLN A 33 8.48 -13.38 -0.99
N THR A 34 7.28 -13.96 -0.90
CA THR A 34 6.05 -13.26 -0.55
C THR A 34 5.30 -14.03 0.53
N ASP A 35 4.88 -13.35 1.59
CA ASP A 35 4.16 -13.95 2.72
C ASP A 35 2.94 -13.12 3.11
N GLU A 36 1.96 -13.74 3.76
CA GLU A 36 0.87 -13.01 4.42
C GLU A 36 1.24 -12.72 5.88
N LEU A 37 1.10 -11.46 6.29
CA LEU A 37 1.24 -11.02 7.68
C LEU A 37 -0.14 -10.74 8.28
N THR A 38 -0.64 -11.64 9.12
CA THR A 38 -1.89 -11.44 9.87
C THR A 38 -1.70 -10.39 10.96
N ILE A 39 -2.65 -9.47 11.08
CA ILE A 39 -2.66 -8.41 12.08
C ILE A 39 -3.65 -8.79 13.19
N LYS A 40 -3.22 -8.66 14.45
CA LYS A 40 -4.08 -8.92 15.60
C LYS A 40 -5.17 -7.86 15.69
N ASP A 41 -6.37 -8.26 16.10
CA ASP A 41 -7.49 -7.32 16.27
C ASP A 41 -7.15 -6.19 17.25
N ASP A 42 -6.36 -6.45 18.31
CA ASP A 42 -5.98 -5.40 19.25
C ASP A 42 -5.01 -4.38 18.64
N ASP A 43 -4.17 -4.78 17.69
CA ASP A 43 -3.36 -3.84 16.91
C ASP A 43 -4.24 -3.03 15.95
N LEU A 44 -5.27 -3.64 15.33
CA LEU A 44 -6.24 -2.92 14.50
C LEU A 44 -7.08 -1.91 15.30
N LYS A 45 -7.43 -2.22 16.57
CA LYS A 45 -8.14 -1.28 17.45
C LYS A 45 -7.24 -0.12 17.87
N THR A 46 -6.02 -0.45 18.28
CA THR A 46 -5.06 0.52 18.83
C THR A 46 -4.51 1.45 17.77
N TYR A 47 -4.09 0.89 16.64
CA TYR A 47 -3.37 1.62 15.59
C TYR A 47 -4.24 1.95 14.38
N VAL A 48 -5.48 1.46 14.31
CA VAL A 48 -6.47 1.75 13.26
C VAL A 48 -6.01 1.30 11.88
N GLY A 49 -5.17 2.06 11.19
CA GLY A 49 -4.68 1.74 9.85
C GLY A 49 -3.72 2.82 9.36
N GLY A 50 -3.42 2.84 8.06
CA GLY A 50 -2.58 3.88 7.47
C GLY A 50 -1.21 4.00 8.17
N SER A 51 -0.79 5.22 8.47
CA SER A 51 0.56 5.52 8.99
C SER A 51 0.80 5.00 10.40
N THR A 52 -0.20 5.01 11.29
CA THR A 52 -0.06 4.52 12.67
C THR A 52 0.13 3.01 12.72
N LEU A 53 -0.62 2.26 11.90
CA LEU A 53 -0.39 0.82 11.77
C LEU A 53 0.95 0.53 11.08
N ALA A 54 1.33 1.31 10.06
CA ALA A 54 2.65 1.19 9.44
C ALA A 54 3.79 1.42 10.44
N ALA A 55 3.67 2.41 11.32
CA ALA A 55 4.66 2.69 12.37
C ALA A 55 4.82 1.49 13.31
N ARG A 56 3.70 0.89 13.75
CA ARG A 56 3.72 -0.34 14.56
C ARG A 56 4.41 -1.50 13.84
N LEU A 57 4.11 -1.69 12.56
CA LEU A 57 4.64 -2.80 11.75
C LEU A 57 6.15 -2.72 11.55
N ILE A 58 6.67 -1.51 11.35
CA ILE A 58 8.10 -1.34 11.09
C ILE A 58 8.93 -1.20 12.36
N TYR A 59 8.30 -1.01 13.53
CA TYR A 59 8.99 -0.72 14.79
C TYR A 59 10.14 -1.69 15.08
N ASP A 60 9.90 -2.99 14.88
CA ASP A 60 10.89 -4.04 15.14
C ASP A 60 12.01 -4.12 14.08
N TYR A 61 11.84 -3.44 12.93
CA TYR A 61 12.87 -3.31 11.89
C TYR A 61 13.82 -2.16 12.18
N VAL A 62 13.32 -1.08 12.79
CA VAL A 62 14.04 0.19 12.95
C VAL A 62 15.12 0.06 14.03
N LYS A 63 16.33 0.49 13.68
CA LYS A 63 17.48 0.54 14.59
C LYS A 63 17.94 1.98 14.75
N PRO A 64 18.48 2.37 15.93
CA PRO A 64 19.13 3.67 16.08
C PRO A 64 20.22 3.86 15.02
N GLY A 65 20.18 4.99 14.31
CA GLY A 65 21.14 5.30 13.25
C GLY A 65 21.01 4.44 11.98
N MET A 66 19.86 3.79 11.76
CA MET A 66 19.60 3.05 10.52
C MET A 66 19.84 3.94 9.29
N ASP A 67 20.65 3.43 8.35
CA ASP A 67 20.86 4.07 7.06
C ASP A 67 19.57 4.01 6.22
N PRO A 68 18.95 5.14 5.81
CA PRO A 68 17.67 5.11 5.12
C PRO A 68 17.64 4.31 3.81
N PRO A 69 18.66 4.30 2.93
CA PRO A 69 18.68 3.46 1.73
C PRO A 69 18.96 1.97 1.99
N ALA A 70 19.15 1.55 3.25
CA ALA A 70 19.47 0.17 3.58
C ALA A 70 18.36 -0.80 3.12
N PRO A 71 18.71 -2.00 2.61
CA PRO A 71 17.73 -3.02 2.24
C PRO A 71 16.75 -3.38 3.37
N GLU A 72 17.20 -3.31 4.63
CA GLU A 72 16.42 -3.64 5.83
C GLU A 72 15.36 -2.59 6.16
N ASN A 73 15.51 -1.34 5.73
CA ASN A 73 14.52 -0.28 5.96
C ASN A 73 13.24 -0.59 5.18
N PRO A 74 12.12 -0.97 5.82
CA PRO A 74 10.92 -1.34 5.10
C PRO A 74 10.25 -0.11 4.47
N ILE A 75 9.64 -0.30 3.30
CA ILE A 75 8.66 0.64 2.75
C ILE A 75 7.27 0.00 2.83
N VAL A 76 6.33 0.69 3.47
CA VAL A 76 4.97 0.19 3.73
C VAL A 76 3.96 1.06 3.02
N PHE A 77 3.08 0.44 2.24
CA PHE A 77 1.89 1.05 1.66
C PHE A 77 0.68 0.58 2.46
N ALA A 78 0.10 1.44 3.28
CA ALA A 78 -0.97 1.08 4.21
C ALA A 78 -2.26 1.86 3.95
N THR A 79 -3.39 1.18 3.95
CA THR A 79 -4.72 1.77 3.82
C THR A 79 -5.43 1.86 5.17
N GLY A 80 -6.54 2.59 5.23
CA GLY A 80 -7.39 2.67 6.42
C GLY A 80 -8.60 1.73 6.36
N PRO A 81 -9.38 1.63 7.45
CA PRO A 81 -10.63 0.87 7.50
C PRO A 81 -11.70 1.37 6.53
N PHE A 82 -11.71 2.68 6.23
CA PHE A 82 -12.70 3.27 5.33
C PHE A 82 -12.29 3.20 3.86
N THR A 83 -11.02 2.95 3.55
CA THR A 83 -10.55 2.85 2.16
C THR A 83 -11.35 1.75 1.43
N GLY A 84 -11.94 2.09 0.28
CA GLY A 84 -12.78 1.17 -0.49
C GLY A 84 -14.26 1.11 -0.07
N SER A 85 -14.67 1.86 0.95
CA SER A 85 -16.08 2.05 1.32
C SER A 85 -16.75 3.20 0.56
N ASN A 86 -18.04 3.44 0.81
CA ASN A 86 -18.80 4.55 0.23
C ASN A 86 -18.68 5.87 1.01
N VAL A 87 -17.85 5.91 2.07
CA VAL A 87 -17.62 7.13 2.84
C VAL A 87 -16.95 8.18 1.94
N PRO A 88 -17.40 9.45 1.94
CA PRO A 88 -16.78 10.49 1.12
C PRO A 88 -15.28 10.69 1.44
N MET A 89 -14.47 10.91 0.40
CA MET A 89 -13.04 11.31 0.52
C MET A 89 -12.07 10.31 1.18
N VAL A 90 -12.44 9.02 1.28
CA VAL A 90 -11.63 7.99 1.95
C VAL A 90 -10.70 7.19 1.03
N SER A 91 -10.43 7.68 -0.18
CA SER A 91 -9.50 7.04 -1.12
C SER A 91 -8.05 7.41 -0.81
N ARG A 92 -7.55 7.06 0.39
CA ARG A 92 -6.19 7.40 0.86
C ARG A 92 -5.37 6.16 1.26
N ALA A 93 -4.06 6.25 1.02
CA ALA A 93 -3.04 5.35 1.54
C ALA A 93 -1.87 6.17 2.10
N ALA A 94 -1.25 5.65 3.17
CA ALA A 94 0.02 6.13 3.69
C ALA A 94 1.17 5.31 3.10
N ILE A 95 2.27 5.98 2.80
CA ILE A 95 3.55 5.38 2.40
C ILE A 95 4.58 5.77 3.44
N CYS A 96 5.14 4.77 4.10
CA CYS A 96 5.92 4.95 5.32
C CYS A 96 7.22 4.14 5.30
N GLY A 97 8.21 4.63 6.03
CA GLY A 97 9.53 4.01 6.23
C GLY A 97 10.45 4.97 6.98
N ILE A 98 11.73 4.63 7.13
CA ILE A 98 12.72 5.63 7.56
C ILE A 98 13.07 6.52 6.37
N SER A 99 12.87 7.82 6.56
CA SER A 99 12.95 8.86 5.53
C SER A 99 14.38 9.07 5.04
N PRO A 100 14.68 8.89 3.75
CA PRO A 100 15.96 9.32 3.18
C PRO A 100 16.20 10.82 3.28
N GLY A 101 15.14 11.62 3.40
CA GLY A 101 15.25 13.08 3.52
C GLY A 101 15.64 13.59 4.90
N THR A 102 15.40 12.79 5.95
CA THR A 102 15.55 13.26 7.33
C THR A 102 16.23 12.27 8.27
N GLY A 103 16.35 10.99 7.90
CA GLY A 103 16.82 9.92 8.79
C GLY A 103 15.83 9.55 9.91
N LEU A 104 14.63 10.12 9.89
CA LEU A 104 13.58 9.93 10.91
C LEU A 104 12.39 9.16 10.34
N TRP A 105 11.33 8.97 11.12
CA TRP A 105 10.04 8.50 10.64
C TRP A 105 9.57 9.33 9.43
N GLY A 106 9.32 8.65 8.31
CA GLY A 106 8.82 9.22 7.08
C GLY A 106 7.38 8.80 6.85
N GLU A 107 6.53 9.77 6.56
CA GLU A 107 5.13 9.55 6.19
C GLU A 107 4.76 10.47 5.04
N ALA A 108 4.31 9.87 3.95
CA ALA A 108 3.68 10.57 2.85
C ALA A 108 2.33 9.91 2.55
N THR A 109 1.34 10.69 2.12
CA THR A 109 0.01 10.15 1.86
C THR A 109 -0.42 10.46 0.43
N THR A 110 -0.98 9.48 -0.24
CA THR A 110 -1.52 9.63 -1.60
C THR A 110 -2.98 9.24 -1.67
N GLY A 111 -3.65 9.72 -2.72
CA GLY A 111 -5.03 9.38 -3.01
C GLY A 111 -5.22 8.92 -4.45
N GLY A 112 -6.46 8.84 -4.90
CA GLY A 112 -6.80 8.38 -6.25
C GLY A 112 -7.36 6.96 -6.27
N LYS A 113 -7.16 6.25 -7.39
CA LYS A 113 -7.61 4.87 -7.57
C LYS A 113 -6.68 3.88 -6.88
N PHE A 114 -5.39 4.22 -6.75
CA PHE A 114 -4.36 3.34 -6.17
C PHE A 114 -4.73 2.79 -4.79
N PRO A 115 -5.11 3.60 -3.77
CA PRO A 115 -5.47 3.07 -2.46
C PRO A 115 -6.68 2.12 -2.49
N MET A 116 -7.66 2.40 -3.36
CA MET A 116 -8.85 1.55 -3.50
C MET A 116 -8.49 0.21 -4.15
N ARG A 117 -7.64 0.23 -5.19
CA ARG A 117 -7.15 -0.99 -5.85
C ARG A 117 -6.26 -1.80 -4.92
N LEU A 118 -5.39 -1.15 -4.14
CA LEU A 118 -4.57 -1.77 -3.11
C LEU A 118 -5.44 -2.51 -2.08
N LYS A 119 -6.39 -1.81 -1.44
CA LYS A 119 -7.34 -2.44 -0.52
C LYS A 119 -8.06 -3.61 -1.19
N GLY A 120 -8.52 -3.41 -2.42
CA GLY A 120 -9.24 -4.41 -3.20
C GLY A 120 -8.47 -5.67 -3.55
N THR A 121 -7.14 -5.71 -3.34
CA THR A 121 -6.36 -6.96 -3.49
C THR A 121 -6.67 -7.99 -2.40
N GLY A 122 -7.32 -7.57 -1.30
CA GLY A 122 -7.58 -8.40 -0.13
C GLY A 122 -6.55 -8.22 1.00
N PHE A 123 -5.71 -7.18 0.91
CA PHE A 123 -4.78 -6.78 1.95
C PHE A 123 -5.08 -5.35 2.41
N ASP A 124 -4.83 -5.08 3.69
CA ASP A 124 -4.90 -3.72 4.24
C ASP A 124 -3.66 -2.89 3.88
N GLY A 125 -2.60 -3.54 3.41
CA GLY A 125 -1.41 -2.89 2.87
C GLY A 125 -0.36 -3.89 2.40
N ILE A 126 0.77 -3.35 1.93
CA ILE A 126 1.93 -4.10 1.44
C ILE A 126 3.17 -3.59 2.16
N LEU A 127 3.96 -4.49 2.73
CA LEU A 127 5.23 -4.21 3.38
C LEU A 127 6.36 -4.81 2.52
N ILE A 128 7.28 -3.96 2.08
CA ILE A 128 8.37 -4.36 1.18
C ILE A 128 9.72 -4.15 1.88
N THR A 129 10.55 -5.19 1.87
CA THR A 129 11.91 -5.22 2.41
C THR A 129 12.89 -5.72 1.36
N GLY A 130 14.18 -5.67 1.68
CA GLY A 130 15.24 -6.13 0.79
C GLY A 130 15.50 -5.18 -0.37
N LYS A 131 16.30 -5.66 -1.33
CA LYS A 131 16.68 -4.94 -2.55
C LYS A 131 16.81 -5.93 -3.70
N ALA A 132 16.14 -5.64 -4.81
CA ALA A 132 16.24 -6.47 -6.00
C ALA A 132 17.62 -6.31 -6.67
N LYS A 133 18.14 -7.38 -7.27
CA LYS A 133 19.44 -7.37 -7.99
C LYS A 133 19.45 -6.47 -9.23
N LYS A 134 18.28 -6.21 -9.81
CA LYS A 134 18.05 -5.37 -10.99
C LYS A 134 16.73 -4.60 -10.80
N PRO A 135 16.46 -3.55 -11.60
CA PRO A 135 15.17 -2.88 -11.58
C PRO A 135 13.99 -3.83 -11.77
N VAL A 136 13.02 -3.76 -10.86
CA VAL A 136 11.79 -4.55 -10.89
C VAL A 136 10.55 -3.68 -10.66
N TYR A 137 9.38 -4.17 -11.06
CA TYR A 137 8.10 -3.71 -10.54
C TYR A 137 7.37 -4.88 -9.90
N VAL A 138 6.61 -4.60 -8.85
CA VAL A 138 5.76 -5.60 -8.19
C VAL A 138 4.35 -5.44 -8.72
N TYR A 139 3.75 -6.54 -9.16
CA TYR A 139 2.36 -6.59 -9.58
C TYR A 139 1.54 -7.46 -8.63
N VAL A 140 0.60 -6.84 -7.92
CA VAL A 140 -0.28 -7.53 -6.97
C VAL A 140 -1.70 -7.59 -7.52
N LYS A 141 -2.20 -8.80 -7.70
CA LYS A 141 -3.55 -9.05 -8.21
C LYS A 141 -4.17 -10.23 -7.50
N ASP A 142 -5.44 -10.10 -7.13
CA ASP A 142 -6.24 -11.20 -6.56
C ASP A 142 -5.59 -11.93 -5.36
N GLY A 143 -4.76 -11.24 -4.59
CA GLY A 143 -4.09 -11.78 -3.41
C GLY A 143 -2.69 -12.38 -3.66
N THR A 144 -2.21 -12.38 -4.92
CA THR A 144 -0.87 -12.85 -5.27
C THR A 144 0.00 -11.69 -5.74
N ALA A 145 1.32 -11.81 -5.56
CA ALA A 145 2.31 -10.86 -6.08
C ALA A 145 3.27 -11.53 -7.06
N GLU A 146 3.57 -10.81 -8.13
CA GLU A 146 4.59 -11.14 -9.11
C GLU A 146 5.66 -10.05 -9.12
N ILE A 147 6.93 -10.44 -8.99
CA ILE A 147 8.07 -9.52 -9.14
C ILE A 147 8.53 -9.60 -10.60
N ARG A 148 8.30 -8.54 -11.36
CA ARG A 148 8.56 -8.49 -12.82
C ARG A 148 9.74 -7.58 -13.14
N ASN A 149 10.41 -7.85 -14.25
CA ASN A 149 11.53 -7.03 -14.72
C ASN A 149 11.06 -5.61 -15.08
N ALA A 150 11.78 -4.58 -14.64
CA ALA A 150 11.51 -3.17 -14.97
C ALA A 150 12.74 -2.45 -15.56
N SER A 151 13.73 -3.20 -16.06
CA SER A 151 14.98 -2.63 -16.58
C SER A 151 14.73 -1.75 -17.82
N HIS A 152 13.70 -2.08 -18.61
CA HIS A 152 13.24 -1.27 -19.75
C HIS A 152 12.47 0.00 -19.37
N LEU A 153 12.18 0.19 -18.08
CA LEU A 153 11.51 1.38 -17.53
C LEU A 153 12.48 2.26 -16.72
N TRP A 154 13.64 1.72 -16.35
CA TRP A 154 14.63 2.40 -15.54
C TRP A 154 15.39 3.43 -16.38
N GLY A 155 15.45 4.67 -15.92
CA GLY A 155 16.11 5.76 -16.64
C GLY A 155 15.38 6.23 -17.90
N THR A 156 14.15 5.78 -18.16
CA THR A 156 13.44 6.11 -19.42
C THR A 156 12.64 7.40 -19.40
N GLY A 157 12.83 8.28 -18.41
CA GLY A 157 12.13 9.57 -18.31
C GLY A 157 10.62 9.45 -18.00
N ASP A 158 10.08 10.52 -17.42
CA ASP A 158 8.71 10.84 -17.01
C ASP A 158 7.80 9.75 -16.38
N ILE A 159 7.12 10.13 -15.31
CA ILE A 159 6.21 9.26 -14.55
C ILE A 159 4.95 8.88 -15.33
N TYR A 160 4.54 9.68 -16.32
CA TYR A 160 3.37 9.38 -17.16
C TYR A 160 3.69 8.23 -18.12
N THR A 161 4.80 8.31 -18.85
CA THR A 161 5.26 7.26 -19.76
C THR A 161 5.53 5.94 -19.03
N THR A 162 6.06 6.00 -17.80
CA THR A 162 6.22 4.80 -16.96
C THR A 162 4.87 4.12 -16.69
N GLN A 163 3.85 4.91 -16.28
CA GLN A 163 2.51 4.37 -16.01
C GLN A 163 1.86 3.81 -17.27
N GLU A 164 1.98 4.49 -18.42
CA GLU A 164 1.44 4.03 -19.71
C GLU A 164 2.07 2.72 -20.16
N LYS A 165 3.40 2.59 -20.11
CA LYS A 165 4.10 1.37 -20.48
C LYS A 165 3.72 0.19 -19.58
N ILE A 166 3.68 0.40 -18.26
CA ILE A 166 3.23 -0.66 -17.34
C ILE A 166 1.78 -1.05 -17.64
N LYS A 167 0.93 -0.09 -17.99
CA LYS A 167 -0.49 -0.33 -18.27
C LYS A 167 -0.71 -1.28 -19.45
N THR A 168 0.21 -1.35 -20.42
CA THR A 168 0.13 -2.31 -21.54
C THR A 168 0.61 -3.72 -21.16
N GLU A 169 1.30 -3.89 -20.03
CA GLU A 169 1.82 -5.16 -19.53
C GLU A 169 0.92 -5.82 -18.45
N VAL A 170 -0.09 -5.10 -17.97
CA VAL A 170 -1.00 -5.53 -16.91
C VAL A 170 -2.46 -5.30 -17.32
N ASP A 171 -3.42 -5.64 -16.45
CA ASP A 171 -4.82 -5.43 -16.79
C ASP A 171 -5.29 -3.96 -16.73
N ASP A 172 -6.42 -3.73 -17.41
CA ASP A 172 -7.09 -2.44 -17.56
C ASP A 172 -7.57 -1.82 -16.23
N LYS A 173 -7.70 -2.61 -15.16
CA LYS A 173 -8.18 -2.17 -13.84
C LYS A 173 -7.05 -1.84 -12.87
N ALA A 174 -5.82 -2.24 -13.17
CA ALA A 174 -4.66 -1.96 -12.35
C ALA A 174 -4.42 -0.45 -12.14
N SER A 175 -3.90 -0.09 -10.98
CA SER A 175 -3.37 1.24 -10.70
C SER A 175 -1.89 1.12 -10.33
N ILE A 176 -1.10 2.09 -10.78
CA ILE A 176 0.36 2.08 -10.72
C ILE A 176 0.81 3.20 -9.78
N ALA A 177 1.65 2.87 -8.80
CA ALA A 177 2.46 3.82 -8.06
C ALA A 177 3.93 3.61 -8.43
N CYS A 178 4.59 4.63 -8.99
CA CYS A 178 5.94 4.50 -9.53
C CYS A 178 6.84 5.68 -9.14
N ILE A 179 8.14 5.48 -9.33
CA ILE A 179 9.16 6.52 -9.20
C ILE A 179 9.62 7.00 -10.57
N GLY A 180 9.95 8.28 -10.67
CA GLY A 180 10.73 8.84 -11.77
C GLY A 180 12.24 8.75 -11.50
N GLU A 181 13.04 9.36 -12.37
CA GLU A 181 14.51 9.39 -12.26
C GLU A 181 15.01 9.94 -10.92
N GLY A 182 14.28 10.86 -10.29
CA GLY A 182 14.64 11.36 -8.96
C GLY A 182 14.68 10.25 -7.91
N GLY A 183 13.75 9.30 -7.96
CA GLY A 183 13.77 8.13 -7.08
C GLY A 183 14.89 7.16 -7.45
N GLU A 184 15.11 6.93 -8.75
CA GLU A 184 16.17 6.05 -9.25
C GLU A 184 17.58 6.55 -8.86
N ARG A 185 17.76 7.86 -8.83
CA ARG A 185 19.00 8.56 -8.42
C ARG A 185 19.05 8.87 -6.92
N LEU A 186 18.10 8.36 -6.13
CA LEU A 186 18.04 8.52 -4.67
C LEU A 186 18.02 9.98 -4.19
N ILE A 187 17.40 10.89 -4.94
CA ILE A 187 17.23 12.28 -4.50
C ILE A 187 16.40 12.29 -3.22
N HIS A 188 16.94 12.88 -2.14
CA HIS A 188 16.37 12.83 -0.78
C HIS A 188 14.93 13.35 -0.62
N TYR A 189 14.40 14.07 -1.61
CA TYR A 189 13.01 14.54 -1.69
C TYR A 189 12.23 13.94 -2.87
N ALA A 190 12.69 12.80 -3.42
CA ALA A 190 12.01 12.13 -4.50
C ALA A 190 10.64 11.58 -4.08
N ASN A 191 9.70 11.67 -5.00
CA ASN A 191 8.29 11.34 -4.78
C ASN A 191 7.94 9.96 -5.35
N ILE A 192 6.85 9.39 -4.83
CA ILE A 192 6.13 8.31 -5.49
C ILE A 192 4.88 8.93 -6.10
N ILE A 193 4.64 8.64 -7.37
CA ILE A 193 3.54 9.18 -8.16
C ILE A 193 2.61 8.05 -8.58
N ASN A 194 1.30 8.27 -8.47
CA ASN A 194 0.28 7.34 -8.92
C ASN A 194 -0.87 8.07 -9.60
N ASP A 195 -1.66 7.32 -10.36
CA ASP A 195 -2.87 7.80 -11.04
C ASP A 195 -2.64 9.16 -11.70
N GLU A 196 -1.70 9.17 -12.66
CA GLU A 196 -1.18 10.36 -13.32
C GLU A 196 -0.30 11.19 -12.39
N GLY A 197 -0.84 12.22 -11.73
CA GLY A 197 -0.06 13.21 -10.96
C GLY A 197 -0.26 13.19 -9.45
N ARG A 198 -0.96 12.19 -8.88
CA ARG A 198 -1.14 12.12 -7.42
C ARG A 198 0.19 11.75 -6.76
N ALA A 199 0.62 12.55 -5.80
CA ALA A 199 1.94 12.43 -5.21
C ALA A 199 1.88 12.04 -3.73
N ALA A 200 2.65 11.02 -3.36
CA ALA A 200 3.25 10.92 -2.04
C ALA A 200 4.55 11.73 -2.07
N GLY A 201 4.41 13.03 -1.78
CA GLY A 201 5.37 14.05 -2.21
C GLY A 201 6.42 14.53 -1.20
N ARG A 202 6.56 13.86 -0.05
CA ARG A 202 7.44 14.29 1.05
C ARG A 202 8.21 13.12 1.65
N CYS A 203 9.18 13.43 2.51
CA CYS A 203 10.00 12.47 3.24
C CYS A 203 10.87 11.54 2.37
N GLY A 204 11.02 11.82 1.08
CA GLY A 204 11.93 11.05 0.20
C GLY A 204 11.49 9.60 -0.03
N MET A 205 10.20 9.28 0.08
CA MET A 205 9.72 7.90 -0.11
C MET A 205 10.02 7.35 -1.51
N GLY A 206 10.14 8.21 -2.52
CA GLY A 206 10.60 7.80 -3.85
C GLY A 206 12.06 7.36 -3.88
N ALA A 207 12.94 7.99 -3.09
CA ALA A 207 14.33 7.54 -2.96
C ALA A 207 14.41 6.23 -2.17
N LEU A 208 13.57 6.04 -1.15
CA LEU A 208 13.51 4.77 -0.42
C LEU A 208 13.08 3.65 -1.38
N MET A 209 12.04 3.86 -2.17
CA MET A 209 11.58 2.92 -3.19
C MET A 209 12.68 2.62 -4.24
N GLY A 210 13.38 3.66 -4.71
CA GLY A 210 14.50 3.52 -5.65
C GLY A 210 15.71 2.77 -5.08
N SER A 211 16.02 2.95 -3.79
CA SER A 211 17.16 2.26 -3.13
C SER A 211 17.03 0.74 -3.18
N LYS A 212 15.80 0.24 -3.29
CA LYS A 212 15.42 -1.17 -3.38
C LYS A 212 15.38 -1.71 -4.81
N ASN A 213 15.73 -0.88 -5.81
CA ASN A 213 15.54 -1.15 -7.24
C ASN A 213 14.06 -1.42 -7.61
N LEU A 214 13.11 -0.84 -6.85
CA LEU A 214 11.70 -0.97 -7.11
C LEU A 214 11.20 0.21 -7.94
N LYS A 215 10.92 0.00 -9.22
CA LYS A 215 10.43 1.03 -10.14
C LYS A 215 8.96 1.38 -9.91
N ALA A 216 8.14 0.36 -9.62
CA ALA A 216 6.71 0.54 -9.40
C ALA A 216 6.11 -0.54 -8.51
N LEU A 217 5.04 -0.18 -7.81
CA LEU A 217 4.08 -1.07 -7.19
C LEU A 217 2.76 -0.93 -7.94
N VAL A 218 2.30 -2.04 -8.52
CA VAL A 218 1.10 -2.11 -9.35
C VAL A 218 0.08 -2.97 -8.62
N VAL A 219 -1.14 -2.46 -8.47
CA VAL A 219 -2.21 -3.14 -7.72
C VAL A 219 -3.47 -3.26 -8.57
N SER A 220 -4.01 -4.47 -8.68
CA SER A 220 -5.29 -4.74 -9.34
C SER A 220 -6.21 -5.52 -8.40
N GLY A 221 -7.16 -4.79 -7.81
CA GLY A 221 -8.05 -5.32 -6.80
C GLY A 221 -9.46 -4.74 -6.90
N ASN A 222 -10.45 -5.54 -6.49
CA ASN A 222 -11.87 -5.17 -6.49
C ASN A 222 -12.66 -5.73 -5.29
N ARG A 223 -12.00 -6.44 -4.35
CA ARG A 223 -12.65 -6.97 -3.15
C ARG A 223 -13.12 -5.84 -2.24
N LYS A 224 -14.19 -6.08 -1.49
CA LYS A 224 -14.75 -5.14 -0.52
C LYS A 224 -14.60 -5.70 0.88
N THR A 225 -14.26 -4.84 1.84
CA THR A 225 -14.28 -5.22 3.25
C THR A 225 -15.70 -5.35 3.76
N PRO A 226 -15.95 -6.25 4.73
CA PRO A 226 -17.24 -6.33 5.38
C PRO A 226 -17.49 -5.06 6.20
N ILE A 227 -18.72 -4.52 6.11
CA ILE A 227 -19.17 -3.36 6.87
C ILE A 227 -19.87 -3.83 8.15
N SER A 228 -19.59 -3.15 9.27
CA SER A 228 -20.17 -3.52 10.57
C SER A 228 -21.68 -3.36 10.63
N ASP A 229 -22.14 -2.16 10.30
CA ASP A 229 -23.54 -1.77 10.29
C ASP A 229 -23.80 -0.96 9.01
N PRO A 230 -24.30 -1.61 7.94
CA PRO A 230 -24.54 -0.96 6.66
C PRO A 230 -25.57 0.17 6.71
N GLU A 231 -26.64 0.01 7.51
CA GLU A 231 -27.71 1.00 7.60
C GLU A 231 -27.25 2.24 8.36
N LYS A 232 -26.56 2.05 9.49
CA LYS A 232 -25.96 3.18 10.23
C LYS A 232 -24.93 3.90 9.37
N LEU A 233 -24.07 3.17 8.65
CA LEU A 233 -23.09 3.78 7.76
C LEU A 233 -23.77 4.61 6.65
N LYS A 234 -24.85 4.11 6.06
CA LYS A 234 -25.63 4.83 5.05
C LYS A 234 -26.21 6.14 5.60
N GLN A 235 -26.78 6.11 6.80
CA GLN A 235 -27.29 7.31 7.47
C GLN A 235 -26.18 8.32 7.76
N THR A 236 -25.04 7.86 8.29
CA THR A 236 -23.88 8.73 8.56
C THR A 236 -23.29 9.32 7.28
N ILE A 237 -23.27 8.58 6.17
CA ILE A 237 -22.82 9.09 4.87
C ILE A 237 -23.75 10.20 4.36
N ALA A 238 -25.06 10.06 4.53
CA ALA A 238 -26.01 11.11 4.15
C ALA A 238 -25.72 12.40 4.93
N GLN A 239 -25.62 12.31 6.27
CA GLN A 239 -25.27 13.44 7.14
C GLN A 239 -23.93 14.09 6.77
N ALA A 240 -22.92 13.27 6.47
CA ALA A 240 -21.60 13.77 6.06
C ALA A 240 -21.68 14.53 4.73
N ARG A 241 -22.47 14.05 3.75
CA ARG A 241 -22.66 14.72 2.47
C ARG A 241 -23.38 16.05 2.63
N ASP A 242 -24.43 16.09 3.43
CA ASP A 242 -25.18 17.31 3.72
C ASP A 242 -24.24 18.36 4.36
N SER A 243 -23.41 17.93 5.31
CA SER A 243 -22.41 18.79 5.97
C SER A 243 -21.33 19.31 5.00
N ILE A 244 -20.88 18.48 4.05
CA ILE A 244 -19.90 18.91 3.04
C ILE A 244 -20.53 19.95 2.11
N GLN A 245 -21.77 19.71 1.68
CA GLN A 245 -22.48 20.61 0.76
C GLN A 245 -22.82 21.94 1.42
N SER A 246 -23.16 21.96 2.70
CA SER A 246 -23.50 23.20 3.41
C SER A 246 -22.30 24.11 3.68
N ASN A 247 -21.07 23.60 3.55
CA ASN A 247 -19.82 24.31 3.78
C ASN A 247 -19.05 24.64 2.49
N ALA A 248 -19.62 24.31 1.32
CA ALA A 248 -19.05 24.58 0.00
C ALA A 248 -19.71 25.82 -0.62
#